data_AF-A0A4Z2C3U1-F1
#
_entry.id   AF-A0A4Z2C3U1-F1
#
_cell.length_a   1.000
_cell.length_b   1.000
_cell.length_c   1.000
_cell.angle_alpha   90.00
_cell.angle_beta   90.00
_cell.angle_gamma   90.00
#
_symmetry.space_group_name_H-M   'P 1'
#
loop_
_entity.id
_entity.type
_entity.pdbx_description
1 polymer ?
#
loop_
_entity_poly.entity_id
_entity_poly.type
_entity_poly.pdbx_seq_one_letter_code
_entity_poly.pdbx_strand_id
1 'polypeptide(L)'
;MGPQPKPAPARLKGKLVTTDKSECTWSVTGNDLLTLRVTCQKGVSRFSCEYNARPSICPQYSSKAELYWKQMARALKKQQSLCQESNVPIKAGLCRRAAKDAHFRLSHVQEKTSTPPPPTQPEPRAVKSCQDDNMKRAEEYCSNSWSSVCLFFFTMVQDSDC
;
A
#
# COMPACT_ATOMS: atom_id res chain seq x y z
N MET A 1 -37.28 6.19 16.39
CA MET A 1 -36.76 6.45 15.04
C MET A 1 -35.28 6.80 15.19
N GLY A 2 -34.38 5.84 15.00
CA GLY A 2 -32.93 6.06 15.15
C GLY A 2 -32.38 6.85 13.96
N PRO A 3 -31.35 7.69 14.14
CA PRO A 3 -30.72 8.40 13.04
C PRO A 3 -30.08 7.40 12.07
N GLN A 4 -30.54 7.44 10.82
CA GLN A 4 -29.96 6.73 9.69
C GLN A 4 -28.45 6.97 9.61
N PRO A 5 -27.61 5.93 9.41
CA PRO A 5 -26.21 6.12 9.10
C PRO A 5 -26.09 6.90 7.78
N LYS A 6 -25.34 8.00 7.82
CA LYS A 6 -25.02 8.84 6.65
C LYS A 6 -24.51 7.94 5.50
N PRO A 7 -24.86 8.23 4.23
CA PRO A 7 -24.43 7.41 3.13
C PRO A 7 -22.90 7.37 3.11
N ALA A 8 -22.34 6.16 3.29
CA ALA A 8 -20.95 5.88 2.94
C ALA A 8 -20.70 6.42 1.52
N PRO A 9 -19.52 6.98 1.19
CA PRO A 9 -19.25 7.36 -0.17
C PRO A 9 -19.40 6.11 -1.02
N ALA A 10 -20.46 6.09 -1.83
CA ALA A 10 -20.80 4.99 -2.72
C ALA A 10 -19.53 4.57 -3.42
N ARG A 11 -19.12 3.30 -3.28
CA ARG A 11 -17.85 2.74 -3.78
C ARG A 11 -17.45 3.35 -5.14
N LEU A 12 -16.70 4.45 -5.13
CA LEU A 12 -16.38 5.20 -6.33
C LEU A 12 -15.27 4.43 -7.02
N LYS A 13 -15.51 4.00 -8.24
CA LYS A 13 -14.54 3.26 -9.04
C LYS A 13 -14.51 3.80 -10.46
N GLY A 14 -13.36 3.73 -11.10
CA GLY A 14 -13.20 4.18 -12.47
C GLY A 14 -12.02 3.54 -13.15
N LYS A 15 -11.96 3.73 -14.46
CA LYS A 15 -10.80 3.39 -15.29
C LYS A 15 -10.22 4.66 -15.87
N LEU A 16 -8.91 4.71 -16.00
CA LEU A 16 -8.19 5.78 -16.65
C LEU A 16 -6.96 5.22 -17.36
N VAL A 17 -6.53 5.92 -18.40
CA VAL A 17 -5.24 5.67 -19.03
C VAL A 17 -4.36 6.83 -18.63
N THR A 18 -3.20 6.53 -18.05
CA THR A 18 -2.19 7.53 -17.68
C THR A 18 -1.43 8.02 -18.90
N THR A 19 -0.66 9.10 -18.72
CA THR A 19 0.10 9.70 -19.84
C THR A 19 1.17 8.76 -20.40
N ASP A 20 1.69 7.84 -19.58
CA ASP A 20 2.64 6.80 -20.00
C ASP A 20 1.97 5.59 -20.67
N LYS A 21 0.68 5.71 -21.05
CA LYS A 21 -0.17 4.68 -21.66
C LYS A 21 -0.42 3.46 -20.78
N SER A 22 -0.22 3.56 -19.47
CA SER A 22 -0.61 2.48 -18.55
C SER A 22 -2.13 2.48 -18.34
N GLU A 23 -2.75 1.31 -18.46
CA GLU A 23 -4.17 1.13 -18.16
C GLU A 23 -4.35 0.99 -16.65
N CYS A 24 -5.02 1.96 -16.03
CA CYS A 24 -5.21 1.99 -14.59
C CYS A 24 -6.70 1.91 -14.22
N THR A 25 -6.97 1.17 -13.16
CA THR A 25 -8.26 1.14 -12.48
C THR A 25 -8.08 1.74 -11.10
N TRP A 26 -9.05 2.50 -10.63
CA TRP A 26 -9.01 3.10 -9.31
C TRP A 26 -10.32 2.89 -8.57
N SER A 27 -10.24 2.80 -7.25
CA SER A 27 -11.39 2.64 -6.37
C SER A 27 -11.17 3.37 -5.05
N VAL A 28 -12.22 3.97 -4.52
CA VAL A 28 -12.20 4.68 -3.25
C VAL A 28 -13.03 3.94 -2.22
N THR A 29 -12.48 3.79 -1.03
CA THR A 29 -13.12 3.22 0.14
C THR A 29 -12.85 4.09 1.37
N GLY A 30 -13.65 3.93 2.42
CA GLY A 30 -13.52 4.70 3.67
C GLY A 30 -14.54 5.83 3.78
N ASN A 31 -14.66 6.42 4.97
CA ASN A 31 -15.64 7.47 5.27
C ASN A 31 -14.94 8.80 5.60
N ASP A 32 -14.17 8.84 6.69
CA ASP A 32 -13.40 10.03 7.08
C ASP A 32 -11.98 10.02 6.48
N LEU A 33 -11.24 8.92 6.70
CA LEU A 33 -10.04 8.61 5.94
C LEU A 33 -10.44 7.88 4.66
N LEU A 34 -10.28 8.54 3.52
CA LEU A 34 -10.49 7.93 2.21
C LEU A 34 -9.21 7.26 1.73
N THR A 35 -9.34 5.99 1.35
CA THR A 35 -8.30 5.19 0.73
C THR A 35 -8.62 5.03 -0.75
N LEU A 36 -7.79 5.63 -1.59
CA LEU A 36 -7.81 5.50 -3.04
C LEU A 36 -6.81 4.42 -3.45
N ARG A 37 -7.33 3.24 -3.82
CA ARG A 37 -6.53 2.18 -4.43
C ARG A 37 -6.44 2.41 -5.93
N VAL A 38 -5.25 2.33 -6.48
CA VAL A 38 -4.98 2.42 -7.92
C VAL A 38 -4.22 1.16 -8.34
N THR A 39 -4.72 0.48 -9.36
CA THR A 39 -4.09 -0.71 -9.95
C THR A 39 -3.87 -0.45 -11.42
N CYS A 40 -2.62 -0.43 -11.84
CA CYS A 40 -2.19 -0.15 -13.20
C CYS A 40 -1.55 -1.37 -13.85
N GLN A 41 -1.72 -1.47 -15.16
CA GLN A 41 -1.12 -2.48 -16.01
C GLN A 41 -0.31 -1.79 -17.10
N LYS A 42 0.97 -2.16 -17.20
CA LYS A 42 1.92 -1.68 -18.21
C LYS A 42 2.55 -2.90 -18.88
N GLY A 43 1.98 -3.31 -20.01
CA GLY A 43 2.34 -4.59 -20.65
C GLY A 43 2.05 -5.77 -19.72
N VAL A 44 3.09 -6.50 -19.33
CA VAL A 44 3.02 -7.68 -18.43
C VAL A 44 3.11 -7.28 -16.95
N SER A 45 3.62 -6.08 -16.65
CA SER A 45 3.77 -5.62 -15.27
C SER A 45 2.46 -5.04 -14.74
N ARG A 46 1.95 -5.61 -13.65
CA ARG A 46 0.82 -5.07 -12.89
C ARG A 46 1.31 -4.58 -11.54
N PHE A 47 0.95 -3.35 -11.20
CA PHE A 47 1.30 -2.75 -9.92
C PHE A 47 0.06 -2.12 -9.28
N SER A 48 0.05 -2.12 -7.95
CA SER A 48 -1.05 -1.57 -7.17
C SER A 48 -0.51 -0.68 -6.08
N CYS A 49 -1.18 0.42 -5.79
CA CYS A 49 -0.84 1.28 -4.68
C CYS A 49 -2.07 1.91 -4.06
N GLU A 50 -1.90 2.39 -2.83
CA GLU A 50 -2.93 3.00 -2.03
C GLU A 50 -2.51 4.40 -1.62
N TYR A 51 -3.42 5.35 -1.82
CA TYR A 51 -3.30 6.71 -1.37
C TYR A 51 -4.32 6.98 -0.27
N ASN A 52 -3.92 7.72 0.76
CA ASN A 52 -4.81 8.10 1.85
C ASN A 52 -4.99 9.63 1.88
N ALA A 53 -6.21 10.08 2.15
CA ALA A 53 -6.57 11.49 2.34
C ALA A 53 -7.75 11.65 3.29
N ARG A 54 -7.86 12.82 3.94
CA ARG A 54 -9.05 13.25 4.68
C ARG A 54 -9.68 14.47 4.02
N PRO A 55 -10.51 14.30 2.97
CA PRO A 55 -11.15 15.43 2.29
C PRO A 55 -12.08 16.24 3.20
N SER A 56 -12.52 15.68 4.33
CA SER A 56 -13.29 16.36 5.37
C SER A 56 -12.59 17.60 5.94
N ILE A 57 -11.25 17.63 5.92
CA ILE A 57 -10.45 18.81 6.32
C ILE A 57 -10.63 19.98 5.33
N CYS A 58 -11.04 19.71 4.09
CA CYS A 58 -11.35 20.72 3.10
C CYS A 58 -12.83 21.12 3.22
N PRO A 59 -13.17 22.34 3.68
CA PRO A 59 -14.57 22.73 3.92
C PRO A 59 -15.45 22.67 2.66
N GLN A 60 -14.83 22.81 1.49
CA GLN A 60 -15.52 22.78 0.21
C GLN A 60 -15.91 21.36 -0.24
N TYR A 61 -15.36 20.30 0.36
CA TYR A 61 -15.62 18.92 -0.04
C TYR A 61 -17.09 18.54 0.15
N SER A 62 -17.67 18.85 1.32
CA SER A 62 -19.06 18.48 1.65
C SER A 62 -20.08 19.13 0.71
N SER A 63 -19.85 20.38 0.29
CA SER A 63 -20.76 21.11 -0.60
C SER A 63 -20.52 20.86 -2.09
N LYS A 64 -19.35 20.34 -2.50
CA LYS A 64 -18.94 20.22 -3.92
C LYS A 64 -18.28 18.88 -4.22
N ALA A 65 -18.78 17.80 -3.62
CA ALA A 65 -18.21 16.46 -3.75
C ALA A 65 -18.08 15.98 -5.21
N GLU A 66 -19.07 16.24 -6.07
CA GLU A 66 -18.98 15.86 -7.49
C GLU A 66 -17.83 16.56 -8.23
N LEU A 67 -17.68 17.88 -8.02
CA LEU A 67 -16.61 18.66 -8.63
C LEU A 67 -15.24 18.22 -8.12
N TYR A 68 -15.16 17.88 -6.83
CA TYR A 68 -13.97 17.29 -6.24
C TYR A 68 -13.55 16.02 -6.98
N TRP A 69 -14.46 15.07 -7.16
CA TRP A 69 -14.15 13.80 -7.84
C TRP A 69 -13.84 13.98 -9.33
N LYS A 70 -14.52 14.89 -10.03
CA LYS A 70 -14.18 15.28 -11.41
C LYS A 70 -12.74 15.81 -11.49
N GLN A 71 -12.32 16.63 -10.53
CA GLN A 71 -10.95 17.15 -10.47
C GLN A 71 -9.95 16.05 -10.10
N MET A 72 -10.29 15.15 -9.19
CA MET A 72 -9.44 14.01 -8.84
C MET A 72 -9.19 13.08 -10.03
N ALA A 73 -10.23 12.75 -10.80
CA ALA A 73 -10.10 11.93 -12.00
C ALA A 73 -9.18 12.61 -13.05
N ARG A 74 -9.28 13.93 -13.22
CA ARG A 74 -8.37 14.70 -14.09
C ARG A 74 -6.94 14.69 -13.58
N ALA A 75 -6.75 14.86 -12.27
CA ALA A 75 -5.43 14.83 -11.63
C ALA A 75 -4.76 13.46 -11.80
N LEU A 76 -5.50 12.36 -11.61
CA LEU A 76 -5.01 11.00 -11.81
C LEU A 76 -4.60 10.75 -13.28
N LYS A 77 -5.38 11.20 -14.26
CA LYS A 77 -5.03 11.09 -15.69
C LYS A 77 -3.75 11.84 -16.06
N LYS A 78 -3.51 12.99 -15.42
CA LYS A 78 -2.34 13.84 -15.68
C LYS A 78 -1.05 13.27 -15.07
N GLN A 79 -1.15 12.32 -14.14
CA GLN A 79 0.04 11.68 -13.59
C GLN A 79 0.70 10.78 -14.64
N GLN A 80 2.02 10.94 -14.79
CA GLN A 80 2.84 10.14 -15.70
C GLN A 80 3.27 8.81 -15.06
N SER A 81 3.34 8.75 -13.73
CA SER A 81 3.85 7.60 -12.98
C SER A 81 3.12 7.43 -11.65
N LEU A 82 1.84 7.02 -11.73
CA LEU A 82 1.09 6.62 -10.54
C LEU A 82 1.86 5.50 -9.83
N CYS A 83 1.90 5.54 -8.49
CA CYS A 83 2.54 4.54 -7.62
C CYS A 83 4.08 4.56 -7.57
N GLN A 84 4.77 5.27 -8.46
CA GLN A 84 6.24 5.31 -8.50
C GLN A 84 6.83 6.52 -7.77
N GLU A 85 6.17 7.69 -7.86
CA GLU A 85 6.63 8.90 -7.16
C GLU A 85 5.76 9.23 -5.93
N SER A 86 6.30 8.93 -4.75
CA SER A 86 5.67 9.23 -3.44
C SER A 86 5.57 10.74 -3.14
N ASN A 87 6.34 11.57 -3.86
CA ASN A 87 6.52 12.99 -3.53
C ASN A 87 5.51 13.94 -4.17
N VAL A 88 4.73 13.50 -5.16
CA VAL A 88 3.74 14.35 -5.83
C VAL A 88 2.32 14.03 -5.33
N PRO A 89 1.78 14.78 -4.35
CA PRO A 89 0.44 14.55 -3.85
C PRO A 89 -0.60 14.81 -4.95
N ILE A 90 -1.62 13.95 -5.00
CA ILE A 90 -2.71 14.10 -5.96
C ILE A 90 -3.73 15.07 -5.35
N LYS A 91 -3.78 16.28 -5.91
CA LYS A 91 -4.59 17.38 -5.36
C LYS A 91 -5.85 17.60 -6.19
N ALA A 92 -7.00 17.72 -5.52
CA ALA A 92 -8.16 18.37 -6.11
C ALA A 92 -7.92 19.89 -6.13
N GLY A 93 -8.19 20.55 -7.26
CA GLY A 93 -8.06 22.00 -7.38
C GLY A 93 -8.89 22.76 -6.33
N LEU A 94 -10.04 22.21 -5.97
CA LEU A 94 -10.96 22.72 -4.95
C LEU A 94 -10.32 22.77 -3.56
N CYS A 95 -9.46 21.81 -3.25
CA CYS A 95 -8.79 21.68 -1.96
C CYS A 95 -7.32 22.09 -2.03
N ARG A 96 -6.87 22.77 -3.11
CA ARG A 96 -5.46 23.10 -3.35
C ARG A 96 -4.77 23.83 -2.18
N ARG A 97 -5.53 24.64 -1.43
CA ARG A 97 -5.07 25.41 -0.26
C ARG A 97 -5.31 24.71 1.09
N ALA A 98 -5.94 23.53 1.11
CA ALA A 98 -6.19 22.78 2.33
C ALA A 98 -4.89 22.17 2.89
N ALA A 99 -4.93 21.78 4.17
CA ALA A 99 -3.81 21.14 4.86
C ALA A 99 -3.32 19.87 4.14
N LYS A 100 -2.07 19.47 4.41
CA LYS A 100 -1.40 18.35 3.71
C LYS A 100 -2.22 17.06 3.75
N ASP A 101 -2.90 16.80 4.85
CA ASP A 101 -3.68 15.58 5.09
C ASP A 101 -5.00 15.54 4.31
N ALA A 102 -5.44 16.68 3.76
CA ALA A 102 -6.60 16.75 2.88
C ALA A 102 -6.31 16.25 1.45
N HIS A 103 -5.04 16.06 1.09
CA HIS A 103 -4.61 15.62 -0.24
C HIS A 103 -4.26 14.14 -0.23
N PHE A 104 -4.49 13.45 -1.35
CA PHE A 104 -4.11 12.05 -1.51
C PHE A 104 -2.60 11.90 -1.56
N ARG A 105 -2.06 11.18 -0.58
CA ARG A 105 -0.65 10.84 -0.47
C ARG A 105 -0.46 9.35 -0.53
N LEU A 106 0.61 8.93 -1.19
CA LEU A 106 0.97 7.53 -1.32
C LEU A 106 1.28 6.97 0.08
N SER A 107 0.55 5.93 0.47
CA SER A 107 0.68 5.29 1.78
C SER A 107 1.30 3.91 1.67
N HIS A 108 0.90 3.14 0.66
CA HIS A 108 1.42 1.80 0.42
C HIS A 108 1.60 1.58 -1.07
N VAL A 109 2.80 1.16 -1.49
CA VAL A 109 3.04 0.64 -2.84
C VAL A 109 3.10 -0.87 -2.67
N GLN A 110 2.14 -1.60 -3.24
CA GLN A 110 2.32 -3.04 -3.44
C GLN A 110 3.21 -3.19 -4.67
N GLU A 111 4.51 -3.32 -4.44
CA GLU A 111 5.43 -3.67 -5.50
C GLU A 111 5.11 -5.08 -6.03
N LYS A 112 5.08 -5.15 -7.37
CA LYS A 112 5.21 -6.31 -8.25
C LYS A 112 5.07 -7.68 -7.58
N THR A 113 3.91 -8.33 -7.75
CA THR A 113 3.80 -9.78 -7.54
C THR A 113 4.53 -10.51 -8.67
N SER A 114 5.82 -10.74 -8.46
CA SER A 114 6.48 -12.01 -8.78
C SER A 114 7.05 -12.47 -7.43
N THR A 115 6.51 -13.56 -6.87
CA THR A 115 6.82 -14.18 -5.56
C THR A 115 5.83 -13.84 -4.42
N PRO A 116 5.45 -14.81 -3.54
CA PRO A 116 4.47 -14.61 -2.47
C PRO A 116 4.94 -13.58 -1.42
N PRO A 117 4.00 -12.89 -0.74
CA PRO A 117 4.30 -11.70 0.06
C PRO A 117 4.87 -12.04 1.45
N PRO A 118 5.85 -11.27 1.96
CA PRO A 118 6.08 -11.14 3.39
C PRO A 118 5.06 -10.15 4.00
N PRO A 119 4.56 -10.36 5.24
CA PRO A 119 3.64 -9.45 5.90
C PRO A 119 4.35 -8.19 6.44
N THR A 120 3.73 -7.03 6.25
CA THR A 120 4.23 -5.71 6.68
C THR A 120 4.04 -5.48 8.20
N GLN A 121 5.19 -5.31 8.88
CA GLN A 121 5.53 -4.72 10.20
C GLN A 121 4.44 -4.30 11.22
N PRO A 122 4.75 -4.52 12.50
CA PRO A 122 4.87 -3.40 13.44
C PRO A 122 6.16 -3.43 14.30
N GLU A 123 6.76 -2.25 14.52
CA GLU A 123 7.63 -1.77 15.63
C GLU A 123 8.71 -2.73 16.25
N PRO A 124 9.95 -2.28 16.51
CA PRO A 124 10.99 -3.14 17.08
C PRO A 124 10.71 -3.43 18.56
N ARG A 125 10.03 -4.55 18.83
CA ARG A 125 10.09 -5.22 20.14
C ARG A 125 10.84 -6.53 19.99
N ALA A 126 11.87 -6.64 20.83
CA ALA A 126 12.77 -7.77 20.91
C ALA A 126 12.01 -9.10 21.00
N VAL A 127 12.21 -9.98 20.03
CA VAL A 127 11.88 -11.40 20.15
C VAL A 127 13.19 -12.13 20.36
N LYS A 128 13.57 -12.28 21.63
CA LYS A 128 14.46 -13.37 22.05
C LYS A 128 13.62 -14.63 22.21
N SER A 129 14.29 -15.77 22.02
CA SER A 129 13.83 -17.15 22.26
C SER A 129 13.41 -17.89 20.99
N CYS A 130 14.44 -18.39 20.28
CA CYS A 130 14.50 -19.65 19.50
C CYS A 130 15.86 -19.77 18.77
N GLN A 131 16.67 -18.70 18.72
CA GLN A 131 17.97 -18.69 18.05
C GLN A 131 19.11 -19.39 18.82
N ASP A 132 19.06 -19.44 20.15
CA ASP A 132 20.21 -19.89 20.95
C ASP A 132 20.43 -21.42 20.91
N ASP A 133 19.37 -22.22 20.94
CA ASP A 133 19.51 -23.69 21.01
C ASP A 133 19.87 -24.33 19.66
N ASN A 134 19.37 -23.75 18.56
CA ASN A 134 19.68 -24.20 17.20
C ASN A 134 21.15 -23.95 16.82
N MET A 135 21.72 -22.83 17.29
CA MET A 135 23.10 -22.46 16.99
C MET A 135 24.10 -23.37 17.71
N LYS A 136 23.84 -23.72 18.99
CA LYS A 136 24.69 -24.66 19.75
C LYS A 136 24.70 -26.07 19.15
N ARG A 137 23.55 -26.57 18.66
CA ARG A 137 23.49 -27.89 18.00
C ARG A 137 24.21 -27.91 16.65
N ALA A 138 24.08 -26.84 15.88
CA ALA A 138 24.76 -26.73 14.60
C ALA A 138 26.29 -26.68 14.78
N GLU A 139 26.79 -26.05 15.84
CA GLU A 139 28.23 -26.02 16.16
C GLU A 139 28.81 -27.41 16.49
N GLU A 140 28.07 -28.29 17.18
CA GLU A 140 28.53 -29.66 17.47
C GLU A 140 28.55 -30.58 16.24
N TYR A 141 27.64 -30.38 15.28
CA TYR A 141 27.51 -31.24 14.10
C TYR A 141 28.22 -30.73 12.84
N CYS A 142 28.39 -29.41 12.70
CA CYS A 142 28.94 -28.83 11.48
C CYS A 142 30.46 -28.66 11.57
N SER A 143 31.20 -29.62 10.99
CA SER A 143 32.65 -29.51 10.81
C SER A 143 33.01 -28.30 9.92
N ASN A 144 34.06 -27.56 10.31
CA ASN A 144 34.48 -26.25 9.77
C ASN A 144 34.72 -26.18 8.25
N SER A 145 34.77 -27.31 7.54
CA SER A 145 35.01 -27.32 6.10
C SER A 145 33.75 -27.09 5.25
N TRP A 146 32.53 -27.28 5.79
CA TRP A 146 31.25 -27.14 5.05
C TRP A 146 30.13 -26.45 5.87
N SER A 147 30.51 -25.65 6.86
CA SER A 147 29.62 -25.07 7.88
C SER A 147 28.49 -24.18 7.33
N SER A 148 28.72 -23.44 6.23
CA SER A 148 27.67 -22.61 5.60
C SER A 148 26.54 -23.42 4.96
N VAL A 149 26.84 -24.63 4.48
CA VAL A 149 25.85 -25.51 3.85
C VAL A 149 25.18 -26.39 4.90
N CYS A 150 25.95 -26.85 5.89
CA CYS A 150 25.46 -27.64 7.01
C CYS A 150 24.43 -26.87 7.86
N LEU A 151 24.67 -25.60 8.16
CA LEU A 151 23.71 -24.76 8.90
C LEU A 151 22.39 -24.63 8.14
N PHE A 152 22.45 -24.38 6.83
CA PHE A 152 21.28 -24.22 5.97
C PHE A 152 20.39 -25.47 6.00
N PHE A 153 20.98 -26.66 5.86
CA PHE A 153 20.22 -27.92 5.91
C PHE A 153 19.71 -28.26 7.31
N PHE A 154 20.48 -27.97 8.37
CA PHE A 154 20.00 -28.17 9.75
C PHE A 154 18.79 -27.28 10.06
N THR A 155 18.83 -26.01 9.66
CA THR A 155 17.70 -25.09 9.82
C THR A 155 16.47 -25.47 9.01
N MET A 156 16.65 -26.23 7.90
CA MET A 156 15.53 -26.74 7.11
C MET A 156 14.98 -28.08 7.60
N VAL A 157 15.80 -28.92 8.23
CA VAL A 157 15.43 -30.28 8.65
C VAL A 157 14.80 -30.33 10.05
N GLN A 158 14.98 -29.31 10.88
CA GLN A 158 14.35 -29.19 12.21
C GLN A 158 13.14 -28.24 12.25
N ASP A 159 12.40 -28.09 11.15
CA ASP A 159 11.07 -27.43 11.15
C ASP A 159 9.92 -28.41 11.51
N SER A 160 10.22 -29.51 12.19
CA SER A 160 9.21 -30.36 12.82
C SER A 160 9.35 -30.29 14.34
N ASP A 161 8.42 -29.53 14.93
CA ASP A 161 8.17 -29.26 16.36
C ASP A 161 8.96 -28.10 17.01
N CYS A 162 8.31 -26.93 17.03
CA CYS A 162 8.24 -26.04 18.20
C CYS A 162 6.83 -26.12 18.79
#